data_AF-A0A409W515-F1
#
_entry.id   AF-A0A409W515-F1
#
_cell.length_a   1.000
_cell.length_b   1.000
_cell.length_c   1.000
_cell.angle_alpha   90.00
_cell.angle_beta   90.00
_cell.angle_gamma   90.00
#
_symmetry.space_group_name_H-M   'P 1'
#
loop_
_entity.id
_entity.type
_entity.pdbx_description
1 polymer ?
#
loop_
_entity_poly.entity_id
_entity_poly.type
_entity_poly.pdbx_seq_one_letter_code
_entity_poly.pdbx_strand_id
1 'polypeptide(L)'
;MASRIAFNSLRAAVRPRALVALPQSISARPISTNPPPPSERASELIEKLPSSPNLITKTGTALLGVGAAAAAISQELYVVNEETIILVASAIVFTYLGKVLREPYTQWAEGHISRIRNILNEARAEHTGAVKERIENVGQLRDVVSTTQALFALSKETAKLEAENFVQLQKVTLASELKSVLDSWVRYEQQVKEREQAELTKAVIDKVLASIKEDKVQKEILQNAVAEVEQLVKSKAI
;
A
#
# COMPACT_ATOMS: atom_id res chain seq x y z
N MET A 1 30.81 -24.00 -32.21
CA MET A 1 30.27 -24.59 -33.45
C MET A 1 29.64 -23.45 -34.25
N ALA A 2 30.46 -22.72 -35.02
CA ALA A 2 30.54 -22.85 -36.48
C ALA A 2 29.31 -22.21 -37.16
N SER A 3 29.37 -20.90 -37.44
CA SER A 3 29.82 -20.35 -38.74
C SER A 3 28.93 -20.76 -39.92
N ARG A 4 28.14 -19.84 -40.45
CA ARG A 4 27.86 -19.77 -41.90
C ARG A 4 27.73 -18.32 -42.35
N ILE A 5 28.83 -17.85 -42.92
CA ILE A 5 28.91 -16.73 -43.86
C ILE A 5 28.20 -17.17 -45.13
N ALA A 6 27.36 -16.30 -45.70
CA ALA A 6 26.95 -16.38 -47.09
C ALA A 6 27.09 -14.98 -47.72
N PHE A 7 28.13 -14.85 -48.54
CA PHE A 7 28.26 -13.83 -49.57
C PHE A 7 27.46 -14.24 -50.82
N ASN A 8 27.30 -13.28 -51.73
CA ASN A 8 26.58 -13.28 -53.00
C ASN A 8 25.09 -12.90 -52.88
N SER A 9 24.55 -11.96 -53.65
CA SER A 9 24.96 -11.47 -54.96
C SER A 9 24.31 -10.12 -55.23
N LEU A 10 25.08 -9.21 -55.82
CA LEU A 10 24.59 -8.06 -56.57
C LEU A 10 23.47 -8.49 -57.53
N ARG A 11 22.25 -8.01 -57.28
CA ARG A 11 21.18 -8.05 -58.28
C ARG A 11 20.60 -6.64 -58.39
N ALA A 12 20.78 -6.08 -59.57
CA ALA A 12 20.28 -4.79 -59.99
C ALA A 12 18.81 -4.60 -59.60
N ALA A 13 18.57 -3.67 -58.67
CA ALA A 13 17.23 -3.21 -58.36
C ALA A 13 16.81 -2.19 -59.44
N VAL A 14 16.09 -2.68 -60.44
CA VAL A 14 15.23 -1.86 -61.28
C VAL A 14 14.23 -1.19 -60.35
N ARG A 15 14.43 0.12 -60.09
CA ARG A 15 13.46 0.93 -59.35
C ARG A 15 12.16 0.96 -60.15
N PRO A 16 11.01 0.54 -59.61
CA PRO A 16 9.74 1.02 -60.14
C PRO A 16 9.75 2.53 -59.91
N ARG A 17 9.69 3.28 -61.02
CA ARG A 17 9.49 4.72 -61.02
C ARG A 17 8.06 4.96 -60.51
N ALA A 18 7.88 4.91 -59.19
CA ALA A 18 6.67 5.39 -58.56
C ALA A 18 6.64 6.90 -58.80
N LEU A 19 5.77 7.33 -59.69
CA LEU A 19 5.35 8.71 -59.78
C LEU A 19 4.73 9.05 -58.43
N VAL A 20 5.51 9.69 -57.56
CA VAL A 20 4.96 10.38 -56.39
C VAL A 20 4.13 11.51 -56.96
N ALA A 21 2.82 11.28 -57.05
CA ALA A 21 1.86 12.36 -57.19
C ALA A 21 2.03 13.23 -55.94
N LEU A 22 2.74 14.34 -56.09
CA LEU A 22 2.70 15.44 -55.13
C LEU A 22 1.21 15.74 -54.90
N PRO A 23 0.67 15.67 -53.67
CA PRO A 23 -0.60 16.29 -53.41
C PRO A 23 -0.38 17.78 -53.67
N GLN A 24 -0.89 18.27 -54.80
CA GLN A 24 -1.14 19.70 -54.97
C GLN A 24 -2.20 20.05 -53.93
N SER A 25 -1.75 20.32 -52.71
CA SER A 25 -2.54 21.05 -51.73
C SER A 25 -2.70 22.45 -52.30
N ILE A 26 -3.73 22.63 -53.13
CA ILE A 26 -4.30 23.93 -53.40
C ILE A 26 -4.73 24.43 -52.04
N SER A 27 -3.94 25.34 -51.48
CA SER A 27 -4.35 26.13 -50.32
C SER A 27 -5.62 26.86 -50.76
N ALA A 28 -6.77 26.33 -50.33
CA ALA A 28 -8.03 27.03 -50.46
C ALA A 28 -7.89 28.29 -49.62
N ARG A 29 -7.67 29.44 -50.29
CA ARG A 29 -7.94 30.73 -49.69
C ARG A 29 -9.36 30.63 -49.11
N PRO A 30 -9.60 30.91 -47.82
CA PRO A 30 -10.96 31.05 -47.34
C PRO A 30 -11.56 32.24 -48.08
N ILE A 31 -12.34 31.96 -49.12
CA ILE A 31 -13.26 32.91 -49.71
C ILE A 31 -14.35 33.08 -48.65
N SER A 32 -14.20 34.11 -47.82
CA SER A 32 -15.28 34.62 -46.99
C SER A 32 -16.44 34.93 -47.93
N THR A 33 -17.57 34.26 -47.74
CA THR A 33 -18.80 34.42 -48.55
C THR A 33 -19.53 35.74 -48.31
N ASN A 34 -18.97 36.65 -47.51
CA ASN A 34 -19.17 38.09 -47.64
C ASN A 34 -17.89 38.78 -47.15
N PRO A 35 -17.21 39.63 -47.94
CA PRO A 35 -16.29 40.58 -47.35
C PRO A 35 -17.13 41.49 -46.43
N PRO A 36 -16.77 41.67 -45.15
CA PRO A 36 -17.46 42.62 -44.30
C PRO A 36 -17.40 44.01 -44.98
N PRO A 37 -18.42 44.85 -44.78
CA PRO A 37 -18.52 46.12 -45.46
C PRO A 37 -17.23 46.94 -45.25
N PRO A 38 -16.81 47.72 -46.25
CA PRO A 38 -15.52 48.41 -46.23
C PRO A 38 -15.33 49.31 -44.98
N SER A 39 -16.43 49.80 -44.41
CA SER A 39 -16.46 50.53 -43.14
C SER A 39 -15.95 49.71 -41.94
N GLU A 40 -16.32 48.44 -41.84
CA GLU A 40 -15.92 47.56 -40.73
C GLU A 40 -14.45 47.14 -40.83
N ARG A 41 -13.95 46.90 -42.06
CA ARG A 41 -12.52 46.67 -42.28
C ARG A 41 -11.68 47.90 -41.95
N ALA A 42 -12.17 49.08 -42.31
CA ALA A 42 -11.49 50.33 -41.99
C ALA A 42 -11.44 50.55 -40.46
N SER A 43 -12.51 50.26 -39.72
CA SER A 43 -12.49 50.32 -38.26
C SER A 43 -11.51 49.32 -37.64
N GLU A 44 -11.47 48.07 -38.12
CA GLU A 44 -10.49 47.06 -37.65
C GLU A 44 -9.03 47.51 -37.86
N LEU A 45 -8.75 48.20 -38.98
CA LEU A 45 -7.42 48.73 -39.28
C LEU A 45 -7.08 49.93 -38.39
N ILE A 46 -8.03 50.84 -38.16
CA ILE A 46 -7.86 51.98 -37.26
C ILE A 46 -7.66 51.52 -35.82
N GLU A 47 -8.34 50.43 -35.41
CA GLU A 47 -8.20 49.86 -34.09
C GLU A 47 -6.83 49.24 -33.84
N LYS A 48 -6.19 48.68 -34.88
CA LYS A 48 -4.83 48.12 -34.79
C LYS A 48 -3.73 49.18 -34.76
N LEU A 49 -4.05 50.45 -35.05
CA LEU A 49 -3.06 51.52 -34.97
C LEU A 49 -2.68 51.81 -33.51
N PRO A 50 -1.39 52.09 -33.25
CA PRO A 50 -0.90 52.40 -31.91
C PRO A 50 -1.59 53.66 -31.39
N SER A 51 -2.05 53.59 -30.14
CA SER A 51 -2.69 54.70 -29.44
C SER A 51 -2.06 54.78 -28.05
N SER A 52 -1.45 55.92 -27.73
CA SER A 52 -1.01 56.23 -26.37
C SER A 52 -2.03 57.18 -25.74
N PRO A 53 -2.51 56.94 -24.50
CA PRO A 53 -3.68 57.61 -23.92
C PRO A 53 -3.56 59.12 -23.70
N ASN A 54 -2.44 59.78 -24.06
CA ASN A 54 -2.24 61.21 -23.80
C ASN A 54 -1.48 62.00 -24.87
N LEU A 55 -1.11 61.40 -26.02
CA LEU A 55 -0.23 62.06 -27.01
C LEU A 55 -0.66 61.88 -28.46
N ILE A 56 -1.24 60.72 -28.83
CA ILE A 56 -1.56 60.43 -30.22
C ILE A 56 -2.85 59.63 -30.29
N THR A 57 -3.86 60.18 -30.97
CA THR A 57 -5.15 59.54 -31.23
C THR A 57 -5.05 58.58 -32.41
N LYS A 58 -5.92 57.56 -32.48
CA LYS A 58 -5.93 56.57 -33.59
C LYS A 58 -6.16 57.21 -34.97
N THR A 59 -6.97 58.26 -35.03
CA THR A 59 -7.16 59.06 -36.24
C THR A 59 -6.00 60.01 -36.47
N GLY A 60 -5.38 60.51 -35.40
CA GLY A 60 -4.17 61.33 -35.44
C GLY A 60 -2.98 60.58 -36.03
N THR A 61 -2.72 59.33 -35.65
CA THR A 61 -1.63 58.53 -36.25
C THR A 61 -1.84 58.30 -37.74
N ALA A 62 -3.07 57.97 -38.16
CA ALA A 62 -3.38 57.77 -39.57
C ALA A 62 -3.20 59.05 -40.40
N LEU A 63 -3.73 60.18 -39.91
CA LEU A 63 -3.63 61.47 -40.58
C LEU A 63 -2.19 62.00 -40.59
N LEU A 64 -1.44 61.85 -39.49
CA LEU A 64 -0.03 62.21 -39.43
C LEU A 64 0.82 61.33 -40.33
N GLY A 65 0.56 60.02 -40.39
CA GLY A 65 1.28 59.10 -41.27
C GLY A 65 1.07 59.42 -42.75
N VAL A 66 -0.19 59.63 -43.16
CA VAL A 66 -0.53 60.01 -44.54
C VAL A 66 -0.03 61.42 -44.87
N GLY A 67 -0.20 62.37 -43.96
CA GLY A 67 0.25 63.76 -44.12
C GLY A 67 1.77 63.87 -44.22
N ALA A 68 2.50 63.14 -43.38
CA ALA A 68 3.96 63.09 -43.44
C ALA A 68 4.45 62.41 -44.73
N ALA A 69 3.81 61.33 -45.18
CA ALA A 69 4.14 60.70 -46.45
C ALA A 69 3.88 61.62 -47.65
N ALA A 70 2.73 62.31 -47.67
CA ALA A 70 2.40 63.28 -48.70
C ALA A 70 3.36 64.47 -48.71
N ALA A 71 3.74 64.97 -47.52
CA ALA A 71 4.74 66.04 -47.39
C ALA A 71 6.13 65.59 -47.85
N ALA A 72 6.55 64.35 -47.52
CA ALA A 72 7.83 63.81 -47.93
C ALA A 72 7.94 63.63 -49.46
N ILE A 73 6.83 63.29 -50.13
CA ILE A 73 6.76 63.23 -51.59
C ILE A 73 6.72 64.63 -52.20
N SER A 74 5.87 65.52 -51.66
CA SER A 74 5.66 66.88 -52.17
C SER A 74 6.91 67.76 -52.06
N GLN A 75 7.70 67.57 -50.99
CA GLN A 75 8.95 68.30 -50.76
C GLN A 75 10.18 67.59 -51.34
N GLU A 76 10.00 66.50 -52.11
CA GLU A 76 11.09 65.64 -52.62
C GLU A 76 12.07 65.16 -51.54
N LEU A 77 11.63 65.12 -50.27
CA LEU A 77 12.44 64.65 -49.15
C LEU A 77 12.81 63.16 -49.32
N TYR A 78 11.96 62.41 -50.04
CA TYR A 78 12.25 61.07 -50.51
C TYR A 78 12.37 61.06 -52.03
N VAL A 79 13.60 60.91 -52.54
CA VAL A 79 13.89 60.78 -53.97
C VAL A 79 13.82 59.31 -54.36
N VAL A 80 12.97 58.99 -55.33
CA VAL A 80 12.86 57.63 -55.86
C VAL A 80 14.09 57.31 -56.71
N ASN A 81 15.06 56.63 -56.11
CA ASN A 81 16.26 56.13 -56.77
C ASN A 81 16.20 54.60 -56.96
N GLU A 82 17.20 54.02 -57.63
CA GLU A 82 17.35 52.57 -57.85
C GLU A 82 17.33 51.76 -56.53
N GLU A 83 17.86 52.32 -55.44
CA GLU A 83 17.85 51.70 -54.11
C GLU A 83 16.43 51.48 -53.54
N THR A 84 15.43 52.22 -54.02
CA THR A 84 14.03 52.05 -53.56
C THR A 84 13.45 50.73 -54.02
N ILE A 85 13.87 50.21 -55.18
CA ILE A 85 13.49 48.89 -55.67
C ILE A 85 14.09 47.81 -54.78
N ILE A 86 15.35 48.00 -54.36
CA ILE A 86 16.05 47.09 -53.42
C ILE A 86 15.36 47.10 -52.05
N LEU A 87 14.97 48.28 -51.56
CA LEU A 87 14.23 48.43 -50.30
C LEU A 87 12.89 47.68 -50.36
N VAL A 88 12.08 47.91 -51.40
CA VAL A 88 10.78 47.24 -51.56
C VAL A 88 10.95 45.73 -51.69
N ALA A 89 11.92 45.26 -52.48
CA ALA A 89 12.22 43.84 -52.61
C ALA A 89 12.64 43.22 -51.27
N SER A 90 13.51 43.91 -50.52
CA SER A 90 13.95 43.47 -49.19
C SER A 90 12.78 43.41 -48.20
N ALA A 91 11.91 44.41 -48.20
CA ALA A 91 10.71 44.43 -47.35
C ALA A 91 9.77 43.26 -47.66
N ILE A 92 9.58 42.90 -48.93
CA ILE A 92 8.80 41.71 -49.33
C ILE A 92 9.45 40.43 -48.81
N VAL A 93 10.77 40.28 -48.98
CA VAL A 93 11.50 39.11 -48.51
C VAL A 93 11.45 38.99 -46.99
N PHE A 94 11.72 40.05 -46.24
CA PHE A 94 11.69 40.03 -44.77
C PHE A 94 10.29 39.79 -44.21
N THR A 95 9.25 40.38 -44.81
CA THR A 95 7.87 40.13 -44.37
C THR A 95 7.43 38.70 -44.66
N TYR A 96 7.83 38.14 -45.81
CA TYR A 96 7.58 36.74 -46.13
C TYR A 96 8.36 35.80 -45.19
N LEU A 97 9.64 36.06 -44.97
CA LEU A 97 10.49 35.29 -44.07
C LEU A 97 9.97 35.35 -42.62
N GLY A 98 9.54 36.52 -42.17
CA GLY A 98 8.91 36.68 -40.86
C GLY A 98 7.65 35.86 -40.71
N LYS A 99 6.83 35.71 -41.76
CA LYS A 99 5.64 34.83 -41.74
C LYS A 99 6.02 33.35 -41.68
N VAL A 100 7.01 32.93 -42.47
CA VAL A 100 7.42 31.52 -42.56
C VAL A 100 8.20 31.06 -41.33
N LEU A 101 9.06 31.90 -40.75
CA LEU A 101 9.91 31.54 -39.61
C LEU A 101 9.20 31.68 -38.25
N ARG A 102 8.11 32.44 -38.17
CA ARG A 102 7.42 32.70 -36.91
C ARG A 102 6.96 31.42 -36.22
N GLU A 103 6.20 30.58 -36.93
CA GLU A 103 5.66 29.35 -36.38
C GLU A 103 6.74 28.35 -35.91
N PRO A 104 7.74 27.98 -36.73
CA PRO A 104 8.78 27.05 -36.29
C PRO A 104 9.62 27.62 -35.15
N TYR A 105 9.89 28.93 -35.12
CA TYR A 105 10.60 29.56 -34.02
C TYR A 105 9.79 29.54 -32.72
N THR A 106 8.49 29.87 -32.77
CA THR A 106 7.61 29.80 -31.60
C THR A 106 7.51 28.37 -31.06
N GLN A 107 7.35 27.37 -31.92
CA GLN A 107 7.31 25.97 -31.50
C GLN A 107 8.64 25.52 -30.88
N TRP A 108 9.77 25.93 -31.46
CA TRP A 108 11.09 25.64 -30.91
C TRP A 108 11.29 26.29 -29.53
N ALA A 109 10.92 27.57 -29.40
CA ALA A 109 11.03 28.31 -28.15
C ALA A 109 10.15 27.70 -27.05
N GLU A 110 8.89 27.40 -27.36
CA GLU A 110 7.97 26.76 -26.42
C GLU A 110 8.44 25.36 -26.02
N GLY A 111 8.97 24.57 -26.97
CA GLY A 111 9.55 23.26 -26.68
C GLY A 111 10.75 23.34 -25.74
N HIS A 112 11.61 24.35 -25.90
CA HIS A 112 12.76 24.57 -25.02
C HIS A 112 12.33 25.00 -23.61
N ILE A 113 11.39 25.94 -23.52
CA ILE A 113 10.81 26.41 -22.25
C ILE A 113 10.13 25.25 -21.51
N SER A 114 9.32 24.46 -22.21
CA SER A 114 8.62 23.29 -21.66
C SER A 114 9.60 22.25 -21.13
N ARG A 115 10.68 21.95 -21.89
CA ARG A 115 11.72 21.02 -21.44
C ARG A 115 12.37 21.49 -20.13
N ILE A 116 12.79 22.75 -20.04
CA ILE A 116 13.41 23.30 -18.83
C ILE A 116 12.43 23.25 -17.66
N ARG A 117 11.18 23.63 -17.90
CA ARG A 117 10.12 23.62 -16.88
C ARG A 117 9.87 22.20 -16.37
N ASN A 118 9.83 21.21 -17.25
CA ASN A 118 9.61 19.80 -16.88
C ASN A 118 10.77 19.26 -16.05
N ILE A 119 12.02 19.48 -16.48
CA ILE A 119 13.20 19.07 -15.70
C ILE A 119 13.19 19.70 -14.30
N LEU A 120 12.86 20.99 -14.20
CA LEU A 120 12.82 21.68 -12.90
C LEU A 120 11.70 21.14 -11.99
N ASN A 121 10.53 20.82 -12.56
CA ASN A 121 9.42 20.26 -11.79
C ASN A 121 9.70 18.80 -11.37
N GLU A 122 10.29 18.01 -12.25
CA GLU A 122 10.72 16.63 -11.98
C GLU A 122 11.79 16.59 -10.89
N ALA A 123 12.83 17.43 -10.99
CA ALA A 123 13.87 17.53 -9.95
C ALA A 123 13.30 17.96 -8.59
N ARG A 124 12.30 18.85 -8.55
CA ARG A 124 11.60 19.19 -7.30
C ARG A 124 10.78 18.03 -6.76
N ALA A 125 10.06 17.32 -7.62
CA ALA A 125 9.28 16.15 -7.24
C ALA A 125 10.17 15.03 -6.71
N GLU A 126 11.27 14.73 -7.41
CA GLU A 126 12.26 13.73 -7.02
C GLU A 126 12.93 14.10 -5.69
N HIS A 127 13.40 15.34 -5.53
CA HIS A 127 14.02 15.78 -4.28
C HIS A 127 13.03 15.72 -3.11
N THR A 128 11.79 16.16 -3.31
CA THR A 128 10.76 16.06 -2.24
C THR A 128 10.38 14.62 -1.94
N GLY A 129 10.38 13.73 -2.94
CA GLY A 129 10.21 12.29 -2.77
C GLY A 129 11.33 11.66 -1.95
N ALA A 130 12.58 11.90 -2.32
CA ALA A 130 13.76 11.40 -1.62
C ALA A 130 13.85 11.90 -0.16
N VAL A 131 13.50 13.17 0.08
CA VAL A 131 13.43 13.71 1.45
C VAL A 131 12.32 13.03 2.26
N LYS A 132 11.15 12.80 1.67
CA LYS A 132 10.06 12.07 2.35
C LYS A 132 10.46 10.63 2.69
N GLU A 133 11.04 9.91 1.74
CA GLU A 133 11.53 8.55 1.95
C GLU A 133 12.58 8.50 3.07
N ARG A 134 13.50 9.47 3.10
CA ARG A 134 14.48 9.58 4.17
C ARG A 134 13.84 9.90 5.53
N ILE A 135 12.81 10.73 5.56
CA ILE A 135 12.04 11.01 6.79
C ILE A 135 11.32 9.74 7.26
N GLU A 136 10.74 8.96 6.36
CA GLU A 136 10.06 7.70 6.71
C GLU A 136 11.06 6.68 7.27
N ASN A 137 12.20 6.49 6.62
CA ASN A 137 13.27 5.61 7.09
C ASN A 137 13.81 6.04 8.46
N VAL A 138 14.02 7.34 8.69
CA VAL A 138 14.42 7.85 10.01
C VAL A 138 13.28 7.75 11.04
N GLY A 139 12.02 7.87 10.59
CA GLY A 139 10.83 7.68 11.41
C GLY A 139 10.75 6.28 12.01
N GLN A 140 11.11 5.23 11.24
CA GLN A 140 11.20 3.86 11.73
C GLN A 140 12.26 3.70 12.84
N LEU A 141 13.38 4.41 12.73
CA LEU A 141 14.44 4.37 13.73
C LEU A 141 14.05 5.04 15.05
N ARG A 142 13.04 5.93 15.06
CA ARG A 142 12.55 6.60 16.27
C ARG A 142 12.03 5.60 17.31
N ASP A 143 11.40 4.51 16.87
CA ASP A 143 10.72 3.56 17.74
C ASP A 143 11.64 2.40 18.20
N VAL A 144 12.92 2.40 17.80
CA VAL A 144 13.89 1.36 18.20
C VAL A 144 14.24 1.46 19.68
N VAL A 145 14.27 2.67 20.26
CA VAL A 145 14.58 2.87 21.68
C VAL A 145 13.49 2.26 22.57
N SER A 146 12.21 2.52 22.27
CA SER A 146 11.09 1.94 23.03
C SER A 146 11.00 0.43 22.85
N THR A 147 11.24 -0.08 21.64
CA THR A 147 11.26 -1.51 21.36
C THR A 147 12.40 -2.21 22.11
N THR A 148 13.58 -1.60 22.16
CA THR A 148 14.74 -2.14 22.90
C THR A 148 14.46 -2.15 24.41
N GLN A 149 13.89 -1.07 24.96
CA GLN A 149 13.50 -1.03 26.37
C GLN A 149 12.44 -2.09 26.69
N ALA A 150 11.47 -2.29 25.79
CA ALA A 150 10.46 -3.34 25.92
C ALA A 150 11.09 -4.75 25.89
N LEU A 151 12.07 -5.01 25.02
CA LEU A 151 12.80 -6.28 24.98
C LEU A 151 13.59 -6.55 26.27
N PHE A 152 14.24 -5.53 26.84
CA PHE A 152 14.92 -5.66 28.13
C PHE A 152 13.94 -5.86 29.29
N ALA A 153 12.81 -5.16 29.28
CA ALA A 153 11.76 -5.35 30.28
C ALA A 153 11.17 -6.77 30.21
N LEU A 154 10.87 -7.25 29.00
CA LEU A 154 10.40 -8.61 28.75
C LEU A 154 11.41 -9.64 29.26
N SER A 155 12.70 -9.49 28.92
CA SER A 155 13.74 -10.40 29.40
C SER A 155 13.82 -10.45 30.93
N LYS A 156 13.69 -9.30 31.60
CA LYS A 156 13.69 -9.22 33.07
C LYS A 156 12.45 -9.86 33.69
N GLU A 157 11.30 -9.65 33.08
CA GLU A 157 10.03 -10.24 33.51
C GLU A 157 10.03 -11.76 33.32
N THR A 158 10.53 -12.26 32.18
CA THR A 158 10.70 -13.70 31.93
C THR A 158 11.58 -14.35 32.98
N ALA A 159 12.75 -13.78 33.28
CA ALA A 159 13.64 -14.32 34.31
C ALA A 159 12.99 -14.35 35.70
N LYS A 160 12.18 -13.34 36.03
CA LYS A 160 11.44 -13.29 37.29
C LYS A 160 10.35 -14.36 37.35
N LEU A 161 9.56 -14.51 36.28
CA LEU A 161 8.51 -15.51 36.18
C LEU A 161 9.06 -16.93 36.19
N GLU A 162 10.21 -17.18 35.54
CA GLU A 162 10.89 -18.49 35.60
C GLU A 162 11.33 -18.83 37.03
N ALA A 163 11.89 -17.87 37.77
CA ALA A 163 12.29 -18.08 39.16
C ALA A 163 11.07 -18.35 40.07
N GLU A 164 9.99 -17.58 39.92
CA GLU A 164 8.75 -17.78 40.68
C GLU A 164 8.10 -19.15 40.36
N ASN A 165 8.07 -19.53 39.08
CA ASN A 165 7.55 -20.81 38.64
C ASN A 165 8.39 -21.98 39.19
N PHE A 166 9.72 -21.86 39.19
CA PHE A 166 10.61 -22.88 39.76
C PHE A 166 10.35 -23.09 41.26
N VAL A 167 10.19 -22.01 42.04
CA VAL A 167 9.86 -22.12 43.46
C VAL A 167 8.48 -22.75 43.66
N GLN A 168 7.50 -22.39 42.84
CA GLN A 168 6.16 -22.94 42.94
C GLN A 168 6.14 -24.44 42.58
N LEU A 169 6.88 -24.84 41.55
CA LEU A 169 7.05 -26.25 41.18
C LEU A 169 7.69 -27.05 42.31
N GLN A 170 8.76 -26.54 42.94
CA GLN A 170 9.37 -27.20 44.10
C GLN A 170 8.37 -27.40 45.25
N LYS A 171 7.55 -26.40 45.55
CA LYS A 171 6.50 -26.51 46.58
C LYS A 171 5.45 -27.56 46.24
N VAL A 172 5.02 -27.62 44.98
CA VAL A 172 4.04 -28.61 44.52
C VAL A 172 4.63 -30.02 44.52
N THR A 173 5.87 -30.19 44.07
CA THR A 173 6.57 -31.48 44.13
C THR A 173 6.69 -31.97 45.56
N LEU A 174 7.16 -31.13 46.49
CA LEU A 174 7.28 -31.49 47.90
C LEU A 174 5.91 -31.81 48.53
N ALA A 175 4.88 -31.02 48.24
CA ALA A 175 3.53 -31.30 48.69
C ALA A 175 2.99 -32.63 48.14
N SER A 176 3.31 -32.98 46.89
CA SER A 176 2.90 -34.24 46.28
C SER A 176 3.62 -35.45 46.87
N GLU A 177 4.90 -35.32 47.20
CA GLU A 177 5.67 -36.37 47.88
C GLU A 177 5.14 -36.59 49.29
N LEU A 178 4.91 -35.52 50.06
CA LEU A 178 4.31 -35.61 51.40
C LEU A 178 2.91 -36.24 51.36
N LYS A 179 2.09 -35.86 50.38
CA LYS A 179 0.77 -36.48 50.17
C LYS A 179 0.92 -37.97 49.87
N SER A 180 1.84 -38.36 48.99
CA SER A 180 2.08 -39.77 48.67
C SER A 180 2.51 -40.58 49.90
N VAL A 181 3.37 -40.00 50.75
CA VAL A 181 3.75 -40.63 52.02
C VAL A 181 2.51 -40.78 52.91
N LEU A 182 1.74 -39.71 53.11
CA LEU A 182 0.53 -39.76 53.93
C LEU A 182 -0.51 -40.76 53.42
N ASP A 183 -0.76 -40.79 52.11
CA ASP A 183 -1.67 -41.75 51.47
C ASP A 183 -1.16 -43.19 51.66
N SER A 184 0.16 -43.43 51.67
CA SER A 184 0.75 -44.73 51.97
C SER A 184 0.53 -45.16 53.44
N TRP A 185 0.62 -44.21 54.38
CA TRP A 185 0.30 -44.46 55.79
C TRP A 185 -1.17 -44.78 56.00
N VAL A 186 -2.06 -44.00 55.39
CA VAL A 186 -3.52 -44.25 55.45
C VAL A 186 -3.85 -45.62 54.86
N ARG A 187 -3.24 -45.97 53.72
CA ARG A 187 -3.42 -47.30 53.12
C ARG A 187 -2.89 -48.42 54.02
N TYR A 188 -1.75 -48.22 54.69
CA TYR A 188 -1.21 -49.18 55.64
C TYR A 188 -2.15 -49.34 56.85
N GLU A 189 -2.65 -48.25 57.42
CA GLU A 189 -3.61 -48.27 58.53
C GLU A 189 -4.90 -49.01 58.15
N GLN A 190 -5.44 -48.73 56.97
CA GLN A 190 -6.62 -49.41 56.47
C GLN A 190 -6.38 -50.93 56.29
N GLN A 191 -5.21 -51.33 55.77
CA GLN A 191 -4.85 -52.75 55.65
C GLN A 191 -4.69 -53.42 57.02
N VAL A 192 -4.13 -52.73 58.02
CA VAL A 192 -4.02 -53.26 59.39
C VAL A 192 -5.42 -53.46 59.98
N LYS A 193 -6.30 -52.46 59.89
CA LYS A 193 -7.69 -52.57 60.36
C LYS A 193 -8.44 -53.71 59.67
N GLU A 194 -8.29 -53.86 58.35
CA GLU A 194 -8.91 -54.95 57.60
C GLU A 194 -8.36 -56.32 58.03
N ARG A 195 -7.05 -56.44 58.28
CA ARG A 195 -6.44 -57.68 58.80
C ARG A 195 -6.91 -58.01 60.21
N GLU A 196 -6.96 -57.02 61.10
CA GLU A 196 -7.48 -57.20 62.46
C GLU A 196 -8.96 -57.62 62.44
N GLN A 197 -9.78 -57.01 61.59
CA GLN A 197 -11.17 -57.42 61.42
C GLN A 197 -11.29 -58.84 60.84
N ALA A 198 -10.45 -59.21 59.87
CA ALA A 198 -10.42 -60.57 59.33
C ALA A 198 -9.97 -61.61 60.39
N GLU A 199 -9.00 -61.27 61.23
CA GLU A 199 -8.54 -62.13 62.33
C GLU A 199 -9.59 -62.25 63.43
N LEU A 200 -10.20 -61.15 63.84
CA LEU A 200 -11.30 -61.13 64.83
C LEU A 200 -12.51 -61.91 64.32
N THR A 201 -12.91 -61.71 63.07
CA THR A 201 -14.03 -62.47 62.47
C THR A 201 -13.72 -63.97 62.40
N LYS A 202 -12.50 -64.35 62.01
CA LYS A 202 -12.07 -65.76 62.03
C LYS A 202 -12.09 -66.34 63.45
N ALA A 203 -11.53 -65.63 64.43
CA ALA A 203 -11.52 -66.08 65.82
C ALA A 203 -12.94 -66.21 66.41
N VAL A 204 -13.84 -65.28 66.08
CA VAL A 204 -15.26 -65.36 66.47
C VAL A 204 -15.94 -66.54 65.80
N ILE A 205 -15.76 -66.74 64.50
CA ILE A 205 -16.32 -67.89 63.76
C ILE A 205 -15.81 -69.21 64.36
N ASP A 206 -14.50 -69.34 64.58
CA ASP A 206 -13.89 -70.55 65.16
C ASP A 206 -14.42 -70.82 66.58
N LYS A 207 -14.57 -69.77 67.41
CA LYS A 207 -15.14 -69.89 68.77
C LYS A 207 -16.62 -70.26 68.74
N VAL A 208 -17.41 -69.71 67.81
CA VAL A 208 -18.83 -70.06 67.64
C VAL A 208 -18.96 -71.51 67.18
N LEU A 209 -18.18 -71.93 66.18
CA LEU A 209 -18.15 -73.33 65.71
C LEU A 209 -17.71 -74.30 66.81
N ALA A 210 -16.76 -73.92 67.66
CA ALA A 210 -16.39 -74.71 68.83
C ALA A 210 -17.52 -74.79 69.86
N SER A 211 -18.18 -73.67 70.19
CA SER A 211 -19.31 -73.67 71.14
C SER A 211 -20.52 -74.47 70.65
N ILE A 212 -20.79 -74.53 69.34
CA ILE A 212 -21.86 -75.35 68.76
C ILE A 212 -21.57 -76.85 68.88
N LYS A 213 -20.28 -77.24 68.97
CA LYS A 213 -19.88 -78.63 69.18
C LYS A 213 -19.98 -79.09 70.64
N GLU A 214 -20.19 -78.17 71.59
CA GLU A 214 -20.35 -78.53 73.00
C GLU A 214 -21.75 -79.13 73.26
N ASP A 215 -21.78 -80.31 73.90
CA ASP A 215 -23.02 -81.05 74.18
C ASP A 215 -24.07 -80.24 74.97
N LYS A 216 -23.62 -79.30 75.80
CA LYS A 216 -24.52 -78.44 76.59
C LYS A 216 -25.28 -77.47 75.69
N VAL A 217 -24.58 -76.81 74.78
CA VAL A 217 -25.17 -75.87 73.82
C VAL A 217 -26.04 -76.61 72.81
N GLN A 218 -25.65 -77.81 72.36
CA GLN A 218 -26.51 -78.63 71.49
C GLN A 218 -27.83 -79.03 72.16
N LYS A 219 -27.79 -79.38 73.45
CA LYS A 219 -29.00 -79.66 74.23
C LYS A 219 -29.87 -78.42 74.40
N GLU A 220 -29.28 -77.26 74.68
CA GLU A 220 -30.01 -75.99 74.78
C GLU A 220 -30.61 -75.57 73.42
N ILE A 221 -29.89 -75.75 72.31
CA ILE A 221 -30.41 -75.50 70.94
C ILE A 221 -31.56 -76.45 70.62
N LEU A 222 -31.44 -77.75 70.93
CA LEU A 222 -32.52 -78.72 70.71
C LEU A 222 -33.74 -78.40 71.58
N GLN A 223 -33.54 -78.00 72.84
CA GLN A 223 -34.61 -77.58 73.73
C GLN A 223 -35.30 -76.31 73.21
N ASN A 224 -34.54 -75.31 72.76
CA ASN A 224 -35.07 -74.10 72.16
C ASN A 224 -35.79 -74.36 70.83
N ALA A 225 -35.25 -75.24 69.98
CA ALA A 225 -35.90 -75.63 68.73
C ALA A 225 -37.22 -76.40 68.99
N VAL A 226 -37.26 -77.27 70.00
CA VAL A 226 -38.51 -77.91 70.44
C VAL A 226 -39.48 -76.86 70.99
N ALA A 227 -39.01 -75.90 71.79
CA ALA A 227 -39.85 -74.81 72.31
C ALA A 227 -40.39 -73.89 71.19
N GLU A 228 -39.60 -73.59 70.16
CA GLU A 228 -40.02 -72.81 68.98
C GLU A 228 -41.01 -73.61 68.12
N VAL A 229 -40.77 -74.90 67.90
CA VAL A 229 -41.74 -75.77 67.20
C VAL A 229 -43.04 -75.88 68.01
N GLU A 230 -42.96 -76.05 69.33
CA GLU A 230 -44.13 -76.03 70.20
C GLU A 230 -44.85 -74.67 70.15
N GLN A 231 -44.13 -73.55 70.07
CA GLN A 231 -44.73 -72.23 69.88
C GLN A 231 -45.35 -72.06 68.49
N LEU A 232 -44.73 -72.56 67.42
CA LEU A 232 -45.26 -72.53 66.04
C LEU A 232 -46.50 -73.42 65.89
N VAL A 233 -46.53 -74.56 66.57
CA VAL A 233 -47.71 -75.46 66.65
C VAL A 233 -48.81 -74.82 67.50
N LYS A 234 -48.46 -74.12 68.58
CA LYS A 234 -49.42 -73.33 69.39
C LYS A 234 -49.91 -72.07 68.66
N SER A 235 -49.12 -71.49 67.75
CA SER A 235 -49.45 -70.26 67.01
C SER A 235 -50.06 -70.49 65.63
N LYS A 236 -50.21 -71.74 65.18
CA LYS A 236 -51.01 -72.15 64.01
C LYS A 236 -50.60 -71.44 62.70
N ALA A 237 -49.35 -71.64 62.28
CA ALA A 237 -48.86 -71.31 60.94
C ALA A 237 -48.52 -72.55 60.08
N ILE A 238 -49.15 -73.68 60.39
CA ILE A 238 -49.68 -74.68 59.44
C ILE A 238 -51.06 -75.09 59.97
#